data_AF-A0AAD3WCR8-F1
#
_entry.id   AF-A0AAD3WCR8-F1
#
_cell.length_a   1.000
_cell.length_b   1.000
_cell.length_c   1.000
_cell.angle_alpha   90.00
_cell.angle_beta   90.00
_cell.angle_gamma   90.00
#
_symmetry.space_group_name_H-M   'P 1'
#
loop_
_entity.id
_entity.type
_entity.pdbx_description
1 polymer ?
#
loop_
_entity_poly.entity_id
_entity_poly.type
_entity_poly.pdbx_seq_one_letter_code
_entity_poly.pdbx_strand_id
1 'polypeptide(L)'
;MSRFLRVGFISDRIGDIIEASSMLLERMDPADERAEIVKDILSMACEVRDFLSRWSSEPIIYTGSGTTDDVIRMLDTLITEARQRSQAVMG
;
A
#
# COMPACT_ATOMS: atom_id res chain seq x y z
N MET A 1 13.61 3.35 12.61
CA MET A 1 12.54 2.69 11.85
C MET A 1 12.76 2.97 10.36
N SER A 2 12.57 1.97 9.52
CA SER A 2 12.58 2.14 8.06
C SER A 2 11.49 3.15 7.66
N ARG A 3 11.81 4.10 6.76
CA ARG A 3 10.81 5.03 6.17
C ARG A 3 10.03 4.38 5.01
N PHE A 4 10.16 3.07 4.87
CA PHE A 4 9.57 2.30 3.79
C PHE A 4 8.50 1.36 4.34
N LEU A 5 7.27 1.53 3.87
CA LEU A 5 6.15 0.65 4.13
C LEU A 5 6.00 -0.35 2.98
N ARG A 6 5.78 -1.62 3.33
CA ARG A 6 5.38 -2.63 2.35
C ARG A 6 3.91 -2.46 2.02
N VAL A 7 3.57 -2.50 0.74
CA VAL A 7 2.17 -2.37 0.31
C VAL A 7 1.30 -3.52 0.79
N GLY A 8 1.84 -4.69 1.11
CA GLY A 8 1.09 -5.78 1.73
C GLY A 8 0.29 -5.31 2.95
N PHE A 9 0.86 -4.44 3.79
CA PHE A 9 0.12 -3.84 4.91
C PHE A 9 -1.11 -3.05 4.45
N ILE A 10 -1.01 -2.28 3.37
CA ILE A 10 -2.14 -1.53 2.81
C ILE A 10 -3.17 -2.50 2.23
N SER A 11 -2.73 -3.51 1.48
CA SER A 11 -3.61 -4.54 0.93
C SER A 11 -4.41 -5.26 2.01
N ASP A 12 -3.78 -5.63 3.12
CA ASP A 12 -4.44 -6.26 4.27
C ASP A 12 -5.49 -5.33 4.86
N ARG A 13 -5.14 -4.06 5.10
CA ARG A 13 -6.08 -3.06 5.65
C ARG A 13 -7.25 -2.74 4.73
N ILE A 14 -7.04 -2.74 3.41
CA ILE A 14 -8.12 -2.60 2.43
C ILE A 14 -9.03 -3.84 2.47
N GLY A 15 -8.45 -5.04 2.62
CA GLY A 15 -9.20 -6.28 2.85
C GLY A 15 -10.12 -6.18 4.08
N ASP A 16 -9.59 -5.71 5.20
CA ASP A 16 -10.36 -5.51 6.45
C ASP A 16 -11.55 -4.54 6.23
N ILE A 17 -11.35 -3.47 5.45
CA ILE A 17 -12.41 -2.49 5.14
C ILE A 17 -13.50 -3.12 4.27
N ILE A 18 -13.12 -3.93 3.28
CA ILE A 18 -14.06 -4.65 2.41
C ILE A 18 -14.90 -5.61 3.24
N GLU A 19 -14.27 -6.40 4.12
CA GLU A 19 -14.97 -7.34 4.99
C GLU A 19 -15.93 -6.60 5.93
N ALA A 20 -15.44 -5.57 6.64
CA ALA A 20 -16.26 -4.80 7.57
C ALA A 20 -17.44 -4.10 6.89
N SER A 21 -17.23 -3.51 5.71
CA SER A 21 -18.29 -2.84 4.94
C SER A 21 -19.35 -3.84 4.45
N SER A 22 -18.92 -5.02 3.99
CA SER A 22 -19.83 -6.09 3.55
C SER A 22 -20.68 -6.61 4.72
N MET A 23 -20.02 -6.91 5.84
CA MET A 23 -20.66 -7.34 7.09
C MET A 23 -21.63 -6.31 7.66
N LEU A 24 -21.36 -5.02 7.46
CA LEU A 24 -22.25 -3.95 7.87
C LEU A 24 -23.48 -3.90 6.95
N LEU A 25 -23.29 -3.93 5.64
CA LEU A 25 -24.40 -3.95 4.67
C LEU A 25 -25.36 -5.11 4.87
N GLU A 26 -24.85 -6.32 5.14
CA GLU A 26 -25.67 -7.51 5.40
C GLU A 26 -26.59 -7.37 6.62
N ARG A 27 -26.23 -6.50 7.57
CA ARG A 27 -26.99 -6.26 8.80
C ARG A 27 -27.87 -5.01 8.74
N MET A 28 -27.76 -4.22 7.68
CA MET A 28 -28.55 -3.00 7.52
C MET A 28 -29.91 -3.31 6.92
N ASP A 29 -30.90 -2.49 7.30
CA ASP A 29 -32.20 -2.50 6.63
C ASP A 29 -32.00 -2.00 5.18
N PRO A 30 -32.53 -2.68 4.15
CA PRO A 30 -32.50 -2.19 2.78
C PRO A 30 -33.07 -0.78 2.58
N ALA A 31 -33.94 -0.31 3.48
CA ALA A 31 -34.49 1.05 3.47
C ALA A 31 -33.63 2.08 4.23
N ASP A 32 -32.52 1.67 4.86
CA ASP A 32 -31.59 2.59 5.54
C ASP A 32 -30.80 3.39 4.51
N GLU A 33 -31.01 4.71 4.49
CA GLU A 33 -30.33 5.64 3.57
C GLU A 33 -28.79 5.59 3.69
N ARG A 34 -28.26 5.16 4.85
CA ARG A 34 -26.81 5.00 5.04
C ARG A 34 -26.24 3.80 4.29
N ALA A 35 -27.08 2.87 3.83
CA ALA A 35 -26.63 1.70 3.08
C ALA A 35 -25.91 2.12 1.78
N GLU A 36 -26.36 3.18 1.12
CA GLU A 36 -25.67 3.71 -0.06
C GLU A 36 -24.26 4.21 0.26
N ILE A 37 -24.08 4.89 1.40
CA ILE A 37 -22.75 5.34 1.85
C ILE A 37 -21.82 4.15 2.08
N VAL A 38 -22.32 3.06 2.70
CA VAL A 38 -21.50 1.87 2.94
C VAL A 38 -21.18 1.12 1.64
N LYS A 39 -22.11 1.09 0.67
CA LYS A 39 -21.85 0.56 -0.68
C LYS A 39 -20.76 1.35 -1.39
N ASP A 40 -20.79 2.68 -1.29
CA ASP A 40 -19.75 3.53 -1.88
C ASP A 40 -18.38 3.26 -1.26
N ILE A 41 -18.30 3.14 0.06
CA ILE A 41 -17.05 2.76 0.75
C ILE A 41 -16.54 1.40 0.29
N LEU A 42 -17.44 0.41 0.18
CA LEU A 42 -17.11 -0.91 -0.31
C LEU A 42 -16.59 -0.87 -1.76
N SER A 43 -17.24 -0.10 -2.64
CA SER A 43 -16.82 0.08 -4.03
C SER A 43 -15.43 0.69 -4.10
N MET A 44 -15.19 1.80 -3.40
CA MET A 44 -13.88 2.46 -3.36
C MET A 44 -12.78 1.51 -2.87
N ALA A 45 -13.04 0.73 -1.82
CA ALA A 45 -12.08 -0.23 -1.30
C ALA A 45 -11.79 -1.36 -2.31
N CYS A 46 -12.82 -1.86 -2.99
CA CYS A 46 -12.65 -2.86 -4.05
C CYS A 46 -11.85 -2.33 -5.23
N GLU A 47 -12.13 -1.11 -5.68
CA GLU A 47 -11.38 -0.45 -6.76
C GLU A 47 -9.90 -0.28 -6.40
N VAL A 48 -9.60 0.14 -5.17
CA VAL A 48 -8.21 0.24 -4.69
C VAL A 48 -7.54 -1.13 -4.67
N ARG A 49 -8.20 -2.16 -4.14
CA ARG A 49 -7.66 -3.53 -4.14
C ARG A 49 -7.37 -4.03 -5.55
N ASP A 50 -8.30 -3.80 -6.48
CA ASP A 50 -8.19 -4.23 -7.87
C ASP A 50 -7.12 -3.43 -8.63
N PHE A 51 -6.84 -2.19 -8.22
CA PHE A 51 -5.71 -1.42 -8.71
C PHE A 51 -4.38 -1.99 -8.20
N LEU A 52 -4.28 -2.28 -6.89
CA LEU A 52 -3.07 -2.84 -6.28
C LEU A 52 -2.73 -4.23 -6.84
N SER A 53 -3.73 -5.06 -7.16
CA SER A 53 -3.52 -6.41 -7.69
C SER A 53 -2.94 -6.45 -9.11
N ARG A 54 -2.99 -5.34 -9.85
CA ARG A 54 -2.40 -5.22 -11.19
C ARG A 54 -0.90 -5.00 -11.18
N TRP A 55 -0.32 -4.72 -10.01
CA TRP A 55 1.12 -4.53 -9.88
C TRP A 55 1.85 -5.87 -10.00
N SER A 56 2.88 -5.92 -10.84
CA SER A 56 3.68 -7.12 -11.11
C SER A 56 4.60 -7.51 -9.94
N SER A 57 4.78 -6.62 -8.97
CA SER A 57 5.53 -6.82 -7.74
C SER A 57 4.87 -6.06 -6.60
N GLU A 58 5.11 -6.48 -5.36
CA GLU A 58 4.66 -5.75 -4.17
C GLU A 58 5.54 -4.49 -4.02
N PRO A 59 5.00 -3.28 -4.21
CA PRO A 59 5.83 -2.09 -4.12
C PRO A 59 6.07 -1.69 -2.68
N ILE A 60 7.05 -0.81 -2.55
CA ILE A 60 7.48 -0.26 -1.28
C ILE A 60 7.22 1.24 -1.34
N ILE A 61 6.45 1.75 -0.38
CA ILE A 61 6.09 3.16 -0.30
C ILE A 61 7.05 3.85 0.66
N TYR A 62 7.69 4.92 0.19
CA TYR A 62 8.45 5.80 1.06
C TYR A 62 7.51 6.81 1.74
N THR A 63 7.52 6.85 3.08
CA THR A 63 6.67 7.73 3.89
C THR A 63 7.46 8.83 4.60
N GLY A 64 8.71 9.05 4.22
CA GLY A 64 9.50 10.14 4.75
C GLY A 64 9.20 11.47 4.05
N SER A 65 9.75 12.55 4.61
CA SER A 65 9.78 13.85 3.94
C SER A 65 10.79 13.86 2.78
N GLY A 66 10.59 14.78 1.84
CA GLY A 66 11.47 15.00 0.69
C GLY A 66 10.73 14.89 -0.63
N THR A 67 11.41 15.22 -1.71
CA THR A 67 10.90 15.01 -3.07
C THR A 67 11.21 13.59 -3.55
N THR A 68 10.52 13.14 -4.61
CA THR A 68 10.85 11.87 -5.28
C THR A 68 12.32 11.82 -5.71
N ASP A 69 12.87 12.93 -6.21
CA ASP A 69 14.27 13.02 -6.65
C ASP A 69 15.27 12.85 -5.50
N ASP A 70 14.93 13.35 -4.30
CA ASP A 70 15.76 13.16 -3.11
C ASP A 70 15.78 11.68 -2.69
N VAL A 71 14.63 11.00 -2.80
CA VAL A 71 14.52 9.57 -2.50
C VAL A 71 15.30 8.74 -3.51
N ILE A 72 15.21 9.05 -4.80
CA ILE A 72 15.97 8.38 -5.86
C ILE A 72 17.47 8.52 -5.59
N ARG A 73 17.95 9.74 -5.33
CA ARG A 73 19.37 9.99 -5.05
C ARG A 73 19.88 9.23 -3.81
N MET A 74 19.05 9.16 -2.77
CA MET A 74 19.34 8.36 -1.58
C MET A 74 19.48 6.86 -1.94
N LEU A 75 18.55 6.32 -2.72
CA LEU A 75 18.58 4.92 -3.16
C LEU A 75 19.82 4.61 -4.02
N ASP A 76 20.18 5.49 -4.96
CA ASP A 76 21.37 5.34 -5.80
C ASP A 76 22.66 5.31 -4.98
N THR A 77 22.74 6.16 -3.95
CA THR A 77 23.86 6.18 -3.01
C THR A 77 23.99 4.84 -2.28
N LEU A 78 22.88 4.35 -1.71
CA LEU A 78 22.86 3.07 -0.99
C LEU A 78 23.26 1.88 -1.87
N ILE A 79 22.80 1.86 -3.13
CA ILE A 79 23.16 0.82 -4.10
C ILE A 79 24.66 0.87 -4.41
N THR A 80 25.21 2.07 -4.61
CA THR A 80 26.64 2.26 -4.92
C THR A 80 27.51 1.79 -3.76
N GLU A 81 27.19 2.18 -2.53
CA GLU A 81 27.90 1.73 -1.33
C GLU A 81 27.83 0.22 -1.13
N ALA A 82 26.65 -0.39 -1.37
CA ALA A 82 26.49 -1.84 -1.27
C ALA A 82 27.39 -2.58 -2.27
N ARG A 83 27.48 -2.10 -3.52
CA ARG A 83 28.35 -2.69 -4.54
C ARG A 83 29.83 -2.60 -4.16
N GLN A 84 30.27 -1.45 -3.65
CA GLN A 84 31.65 -1.25 -3.19
C GLN A 84 32.01 -2.19 -2.03
N ARG A 85 31.12 -2.32 -1.05
CA ARG A 85 31.30 -3.27 0.07
C ARG A 85 31.42 -4.71 -0.42
N SER A 86 30.57 -5.14 -1.34
CA SER A 86 30.64 -6.51 -1.89
C SER A 86 31.94 -6.79 -2.64
N GLN A 87 32.50 -5.79 -3.34
CA GLN A 87 33.79 -5.92 -4.02
C GLN A 87 34.96 -5.98 -3.04
N ALA A 88 34.93 -5.20 -1.95
CA ALA A 88 35.96 -5.19 -0.93
C ALA A 88 36.01 -6.49 -0.09
N VAL A 89 34.91 -7.25 -0.03
CA VAL A 89 34.83 -8.54 0.67
C VAL A 89 35.30 -9.72 -0.21
N MET A 90 35.32 -9.55 -1.53
CA MET A 90 35.78 -10.56 -2.50
C MET A 90 37.21 -10.35 -3.00
N GLY A 91 37.88 -9.28 -2.58
CA GLY A 91 39.24 -8.91 -2.96
C GLY A 91 40.29 -9.24 -1.90
#